data_AF-A0A2P5NL94-F1
#
_entry.id   AF-A0A2P5NL94-F1
#
_cell.length_a   1.000
_cell.length_b   1.000
_cell.length_c   1.000
_cell.angle_alpha   90.00
_cell.angle_beta   90.00
_cell.angle_gamma   90.00
#
_symmetry.space_group_name_H-M   'P 1'
#
loop_
_entity.id
_entity.type
_entity.pdbx_description
1 polymer ?
#
loop_
_entity_poly.entity_id
_entity_poly.type
_entity_poly.pdbx_seq_one_letter_code
_entity_poly.pdbx_strand_id
1 'polypeptide(L)'
;MLKLIRFIGLVSQSIFIQFVHLFGLIAFGIAAAIGYFRLPSWAVPILAVVCGVVADKFIDESAVTGLLEKAHNANQRGGFLILVYFVICAVGYVAGAYGRHYLKDRAGTPAAAKK
;
A
#
# COMPACT_ATOMS: atom_id res chain seq x y z
N MET A 1 -8.65 23.84 1.84
CA MET A 1 -9.31 22.82 0.99
C MET A 1 -8.49 22.48 -0.26
N LEU A 2 -8.12 23.44 -1.11
CA LEU A 2 -7.26 23.21 -2.30
C LEU A 2 -5.92 22.51 -2.01
N LYS A 3 -5.27 22.81 -0.89
CA LYS A 3 -4.01 22.16 -0.46
C LYS A 3 -4.19 20.67 -0.16
N LEU A 4 -5.32 20.29 0.44
CA LEU A 4 -5.63 18.90 0.80
C LEU A 4 -5.93 18.05 -0.45
N ILE A 5 -6.68 18.63 -1.40
CA ILE A 5 -6.98 17.97 -2.68
C ILE A 5 -5.70 17.75 -3.50
N ARG A 6 -4.81 18.75 -3.53
CA ARG A 6 -3.48 18.60 -4.16
C ARG A 6 -2.63 17.54 -3.46
N PHE A 7 -2.67 17.47 -2.14
CA PHE A 7 -1.96 16.44 -1.38
C PHE A 7 -2.46 15.03 -1.70
N ILE A 8 -3.78 14.82 -1.72
CA ILE A 8 -4.38 13.53 -2.10
C ILE A 8 -4.03 13.16 -3.54
N GLY A 9 -4.05 14.12 -4.46
CA GLY A 9 -3.61 13.91 -5.84
C GLY A 9 -2.16 13.44 -5.95
N LEU A 10 -1.25 14.06 -5.19
CA LEU A 10 0.16 13.68 -5.13
C LEU A 10 0.36 12.28 -4.53
N VAL A 11 -0.38 11.95 -3.45
CA VAL A 11 -0.35 10.61 -2.84
C VAL A 11 -0.84 9.57 -3.84
N SER A 12 -1.96 9.81 -4.52
CA SER A 12 -2.50 8.89 -5.53
C SER A 12 -1.52 8.66 -6.68
N GLN A 13 -0.91 9.74 -7.20
CA GLN A 13 0.06 9.65 -8.28
C GLN A 13 1.33 8.88 -7.86
N SER A 14 1.80 9.10 -6.62
CA SER A 14 2.93 8.36 -6.05
C SER A 14 2.61 6.87 -5.86
N ILE A 15 1.41 6.54 -5.36
CA ILE A 15 0.94 5.15 -5.28
C ILE A 15 1.00 4.48 -6.65
N PHE A 16 0.42 5.12 -7.69
CA PHE A 16 0.43 4.57 -9.05
C PHE A 16 1.84 4.27 -9.56
N ILE A 17 2.79 5.18 -9.36
CA ILE A 17 4.17 4.98 -9.82
C ILE A 17 4.86 3.83 -9.08
N GLN A 18 4.59 3.67 -7.78
CA GLN A 18 5.13 2.54 -7.03
C GLN A 18 4.53 1.20 -7.45
N PHE A 19 3.26 1.16 -7.86
CA PHE A 19 2.66 -0.02 -8.47
C PHE A 19 3.30 -0.37 -9.83
N VAL A 20 3.63 0.64 -10.64
CA VAL A 20 4.34 0.46 -11.92
C VAL A 20 5.75 -0.11 -11.70
N HIS A 21 6.42 0.27 -10.61
CA HIS A 21 7.74 -0.27 -10.25
C HIS A 21 7.70 -1.68 -9.66
N LEU A 22 6.54 -2.36 -9.65
CA LEU A 22 6.28 -3.67 -9.03
C LEU A 22 6.54 -3.75 -7.52
N PHE A 23 7.35 -2.87 -6.94
CA PHE A 23 7.69 -2.88 -5.53
C PHE A 23 6.48 -2.53 -4.66
N GLY A 24 5.66 -1.56 -5.07
CA GLY A 24 4.38 -1.26 -4.42
C GLY A 24 3.42 -2.46 -4.46
N LEU A 25 3.43 -3.22 -5.56
CA LEU A 25 2.63 -4.45 -5.70
C LEU A 25 3.12 -5.56 -4.77
N ILE A 26 4.44 -5.73 -4.61
CA ILE A 26 5.02 -6.70 -3.66
C ILE A 26 4.64 -6.33 -2.23
N ALA A 27 4.81 -5.06 -1.84
CA ALA A 27 4.44 -4.58 -0.51
C ALA A 27 2.93 -4.77 -0.24
N PHE A 28 2.09 -4.48 -1.23
CA PHE A 28 0.65 -4.75 -1.18
C PHE A 28 0.35 -6.24 -1.02
N GLY A 29 1.01 -7.11 -1.78
CA GLY A 29 0.84 -8.56 -1.73
C GLY A 29 1.24 -9.15 -0.37
N ILE A 30 2.36 -8.71 0.20
CA ILE A 30 2.79 -9.12 1.55
C ILE A 30 1.77 -8.66 2.59
N ALA A 31 1.32 -7.41 2.52
CA ALA A 31 0.32 -6.89 3.44
C ALA A 31 -1.03 -7.63 3.32
N ALA A 32 -1.45 -7.96 2.09
CA ALA A 32 -2.63 -8.77 1.83
C ALA A 32 -2.50 -10.19 2.38
N ALA A 33 -1.33 -10.82 2.26
CA ALA A 33 -1.06 -12.11 2.89
C ALA A 33 -1.16 -12.01 4.42
N ILE A 34 -0.57 -10.98 5.03
CA ILE A 34 -0.67 -10.72 6.48
C ILE A 34 -2.14 -10.60 6.91
N GLY A 35 -2.94 -9.81 6.20
CA GLY A 35 -4.37 -9.66 6.46
C GLY A 35 -5.16 -10.96 6.26
N TYR A 36 -4.85 -11.72 5.21
CA TYR A 36 -5.52 -12.98 4.90
C TYR A 36 -5.27 -14.06 5.97
N PHE A 37 -4.03 -14.18 6.45
CA PHE A 37 -3.67 -15.13 7.50
C PHE A 37 -4.04 -14.66 8.92
N ARG A 38 -4.59 -13.45 9.07
CA ARG A 38 -4.96 -12.84 10.36
C ARG A 38 -3.75 -12.66 11.29
N LEU A 39 -2.61 -12.31 10.70
CA LEU A 39 -1.40 -11.93 11.42
C LEU A 39 -1.62 -10.57 12.13
N PRO A 40 -0.84 -10.26 13.18
CA PRO A 40 -1.05 -9.05 13.97
C PRO A 40 -0.94 -7.78 13.11
N SER A 41 -1.92 -6.89 13.26
CA SER A 41 -2.01 -5.62 12.53
C SER A 41 -0.81 -4.68 12.78
N TRP A 42 -0.08 -4.88 13.87
CA TRP A 42 1.20 -4.21 14.16
C TRP A 42 2.30 -4.51 13.13
N ALA A 43 2.16 -5.58 12.35
CA ALA A 43 3.08 -5.87 11.25
C ALA A 43 2.94 -4.87 10.09
N VAL A 44 1.76 -4.24 9.93
CA VAL A 44 1.47 -3.27 8.86
C VAL A 44 2.33 -2.00 8.97
N PRO A 45 2.38 -1.27 10.10
CA PRO A 45 3.24 -0.09 10.23
C PRO A 45 4.73 -0.43 10.12
N ILE A 46 5.17 -1.59 10.63
CA ILE A 46 6.56 -2.04 10.51
C ILE A 46 6.91 -2.27 9.03
N LEU A 47 6.06 -3.01 8.30
CA LEU A 47 6.25 -3.28 6.89
C LEU A 47 6.26 -1.99 6.06
N ALA A 48 5.36 -1.06 6.37
CA ALA A 48 5.28 0.23 5.70
C ALA A 48 6.56 1.06 5.88
N VAL A 49 7.12 1.09 7.09
CA VAL A 49 8.38 1.79 7.37
C VAL A 49 9.53 1.12 6.65
N VAL A 50 9.65 -0.21 6.71
CA VAL A 50 10.72 -0.95 6.03
C VAL A 50 10.64 -0.75 4.52
N CYS A 51 9.47 -0.94 3.91
CA CYS A 51 9.27 -0.74 2.47
C CYS A 51 9.51 0.73 2.07
N GLY A 52 9.07 1.70 2.87
CA GLY A 52 9.29 3.12 2.61
C GLY A 52 10.77 3.50 2.64
N VAL A 53 11.53 2.99 3.61
CA VAL A 53 12.99 3.23 3.70
C VAL A 53 13.73 2.52 2.58
N VAL A 54 13.35 1.28 2.24
CA VAL A 54 13.98 0.52 1.15
C VAL A 54 13.72 1.19 -0.20
N ALA A 55 12.49 1.65 -0.45
CA ALA A 55 12.16 2.37 -1.66
C ALA A 55 12.94 3.69 -1.77
N ASP A 56 13.02 4.47 -0.69
CA ASP A 56 13.79 5.73 -0.65
C ASP A 56 15.29 5.52 -0.93
N LYS A 57 15.86 4.37 -0.52
CA LYS A 57 17.29 4.07 -0.61
C LYS A 57 17.72 3.34 -1.89
N PHE A 58 16.86 2.46 -2.42
CA PHE A 58 17.25 1.49 -3.45
C PHE A 58 16.45 1.61 -4.75
N ILE A 59 15.31 2.32 -4.75
CA ILE A 59 14.55 2.59 -5.98
C ILE A 59 14.89 4.02 -6.41
N ASP A 60 15.72 4.16 -7.44
CA ASP A 60 16.13 5.47 -7.96
C ASP A 60 14.97 6.11 -8.73
N GLU A 61 14.07 6.76 -8.00
CA GLU A 61 12.83 7.34 -8.47
C GLU A 61 13.06 8.69 -9.18
N SER A 62 14.03 8.74 -10.10
CA SER A 62 14.37 9.92 -10.93
C SER A 62 13.25 10.36 -11.88
N ALA A 63 12.23 9.52 -12.08
CA ALA A 63 10.97 9.88 -12.75
C ALA A 63 9.96 10.54 -11.79
N VAL A 64 10.08 10.33 -10.48
CA VAL A 64 9.24 10.94 -9.45
C VAL A 64 9.83 12.27 -8.99
N THR A 65 11.15 12.44 -9.01
CA THR A 65 11.83 13.69 -8.65
C THR A 65 11.30 14.92 -9.39
N GLY A 66 10.96 14.84 -10.68
CA GLY A 66 10.45 16.00 -11.43
C GLY A 66 9.05 16.48 -11.03
N LEU A 67 8.18 15.57 -10.57
CA LEU A 67 6.86 15.89 -10.02
C LEU A 67 6.93 16.22 -8.53
N LEU A 68 7.87 15.58 -7.83
CA LEU A 68 8.13 15.74 -6.41
C LEU A 68 8.85 17.06 -6.13
N GLU A 69 9.80 17.52 -6.96
CA GLU A 69 10.52 18.81 -6.81
C GLU A 69 9.57 20.02 -6.67
N LYS A 70 8.44 20.02 -7.39
CA LYS A 70 7.41 21.07 -7.26
C LYS A 70 6.61 21.00 -5.96
N ALA A 71 6.57 19.84 -5.30
CA ALA A 71 5.96 19.65 -3.98
C ALA A 71 6.99 19.65 -2.83
N HIS A 72 8.28 19.56 -3.15
CA HIS A 72 9.40 19.19 -2.28
C HIS A 72 10.46 20.30 -2.21
N ASN A 73 10.06 21.56 -2.09
CA ASN A 73 10.97 22.51 -1.46
C ASN A 73 10.82 22.37 0.06
N ALA A 74 11.71 21.56 0.63
CA ALA A 74 12.27 21.70 1.97
C ALA A 74 11.75 20.87 3.17
N ASN A 75 11.21 19.64 3.05
CA ASN A 75 11.18 18.82 4.30
C ASN A 75 11.32 17.29 4.23
N GLN A 76 10.51 16.48 3.52
CA GLN A 76 10.46 15.04 3.89
C GLN A 76 10.23 14.08 2.73
N ARG A 77 11.30 13.70 2.03
CA ARG A 77 11.22 12.78 0.87
C ARG A 77 10.91 11.37 1.37
N GLY A 78 11.71 10.89 2.33
CA GLY A 78 11.48 9.60 3.00
C GLY A 78 10.21 9.56 3.85
N GLY A 79 9.87 10.65 4.55
CA GLY A 79 8.63 10.70 5.37
C GLY A 79 7.35 10.58 4.53
N PHE A 80 7.33 11.19 3.35
CA PHE A 80 6.21 11.07 2.42
C PHE A 80 6.09 9.65 1.84
N LEU A 81 7.21 9.03 1.46
CA LEU A 81 7.22 7.65 0.96
C LEU A 81 6.72 6.66 2.01
N ILE A 82 7.14 6.80 3.27
CA ILE A 82 6.62 5.98 4.38
C ILE A 82 5.09 6.10 4.48
N LEU A 83 4.55 7.31 4.32
CA LEU A 83 3.10 7.55 4.36
C LEU A 83 2.38 6.87 3.18
N VAL A 84 2.96 6.91 1.99
CA VAL A 84 2.47 6.21 0.81
C VAL A 84 2.43 4.69 1.04
N TYR A 85 3.54 4.09 1.50
CA TYR A 85 3.59 2.66 1.81
C TYR A 85 2.66 2.27 2.96
N PHE A 86 2.45 3.16 3.94
CA PHE A 86 1.49 2.93 5.00
C PHE A 86 0.08 2.76 4.45
N VAL A 87 -0.33 3.63 3.52
CA VAL A 87 -1.64 3.51 2.85
C VAL A 87 -1.70 2.21 2.03
N ILE A 88 -0.67 1.90 1.24
CA ILE A 88 -0.64 0.66 0.44
C ILE A 88 -0.76 -0.57 1.32
N CYS A 89 0.02 -0.67 2.40
CA CYS A 89 -0.01 -1.81 3.32
C CYS A 89 -1.32 -1.88 4.11
N ALA A 90 -1.90 -0.74 4.52
CA ALA A 90 -3.19 -0.73 5.20
C ALA A 90 -4.31 -1.23 4.29
N VAL A 91 -4.37 -0.74 3.03
CA VAL A 91 -5.35 -1.21 2.04
C VAL A 91 -5.12 -2.68 1.70
N GLY A 92 -3.87 -3.12 1.54
CA GLY A 92 -3.53 -4.52 1.32
C GLY A 92 -4.00 -5.43 2.45
N TYR A 93 -3.71 -5.07 3.70
CA TYR A 93 -4.17 -5.82 4.88
C TYR A 93 -5.69 -5.94 4.93
N VAL A 94 -6.42 -4.85 4.71
CA VAL A 94 -7.89 -4.86 4.69
C VAL A 94 -8.41 -5.71 3.55
N ALA A 95 -7.83 -5.59 2.34
CA ALA A 95 -8.21 -6.41 1.18
C ALA A 95 -7.99 -7.90 1.44
N GLY A 96 -6.88 -8.28 2.06
CA GLY A 96 -6.59 -9.66 2.45
C GLY A 96 -7.55 -10.21 3.51
N ALA A 97 -7.82 -9.43 4.55
CA ALA A 97 -8.79 -9.79 5.59
C ALA A 97 -10.21 -9.94 5.01
N TYR A 98 -10.62 -9.01 4.14
CA TYR A 98 -11.91 -9.08 3.45
C TYR A 98 -11.99 -10.28 2.49
N GLY A 99 -10.93 -10.55 1.73
CA GLY A 99 -10.84 -11.72 0.86
C GLY A 99 -10.98 -13.04 1.61
N ARG A 100 -10.39 -13.13 2.81
CA ARG A 100 -10.60 -14.26 3.72
C ARG A 100 -12.06 -14.40 4.15
N HIS A 101 -12.70 -13.31 4.57
CA HIS A 101 -14.12 -13.31 4.95
C HIS A 101 -15.02 -13.75 3.79
N TYR A 102 -14.82 -13.19 2.61
CA TYR A 102 -15.59 -13.52 1.41
C TYR A 102 -15.44 -14.99 0.98
N LEU A 103 -14.22 -15.55 1.05
CA LEU A 103 -13.99 -16.97 0.75
C LEU A 103 -14.55 -17.88 1.85
N LYS A 104 -14.54 -17.44 3.11
CA LYS A 104 -15.12 -18.19 4.22
C LYS A 104 -16.65 -18.25 4.14
N ASP A 105 -17.29 -17.16 3.74
CA ASP A 105 -18.74 -17.10 3.50
C ASP A 105 -19.16 -17.93 2.29
N ARG A 106 -18.31 -18.00 1.25
CA ARG A 106 -18.53 -18.88 0.08
C ARG A 106 -18.22 -20.35 0.35
N ALA A 107 -17.21 -20.66 1.16
CA ALA A 107 -16.95 -22.01 1.64
C ALA A 107 -18.05 -22.52 2.59
N GLY A 108 -18.79 -21.61 3.22
CA GLY A 108 -20.04 -21.87 3.95
C GLY A 108 -21.28 -22.02 3.07
N THR A 109 -21.16 -21.91 1.74
CA THR A 109 -22.18 -22.37 0.80
C THR A 109 -21.80 -23.78 0.38
N PRO A 110 -22.17 -24.82 1.16
CA PRO A 110 -21.85 -26.18 0.79
C PRO A 110 -22.51 -26.50 -0.55
N ALA A 111 -21.95 -27.49 -1.22
CA ALA A 111 -22.55 -28.24 -2.29
C ALA A 111 -23.91 -28.87 -1.88
N ALA A 112 -24.93 -28.04 -1.65
CA ALA A 112 -26.29 -28.41 -1.29
C ALA A 112 -27.24 -28.00 -2.43
N ALA A 113 -26.96 -28.51 -3.63
CA ALA A 113 -27.93 -28.54 -4.73
C ALA A 113 -27.59 -29.71 -5.68
N LYS A 114 -27.30 -30.88 -5.12
CA LYS A 114 -27.38 -32.16 -5.83
C LYS A 114 -27.90 -33.22 -4.85
N LYS A 115 -29.22 -33.32 -4.75
CA LYS A 115 -29.95 -34.58 -4.57
C LYS A 115 -31.38 -34.35 -5.05
#